data_AF-A0A3G5T1Z3-F1
#
_entry.id   AF-A0A3G5T1Z3-F1
#
_cell.length_a   1.000
_cell.length_b   1.000
_cell.length_c   1.000
_cell.angle_alpha   90.00
_cell.angle_beta   90.00
_cell.angle_gamma   90.00
#
_symmetry.space_group_name_H-M   'P 1'
#
loop_
_entity.id
_entity.type
_entity.pdbx_description
1 polymer ?
#
loop_
_entity_poly.entity_id
_entity_poly.type
_entity_poly.pdbx_seq_one_letter_code
_entity_poly.pdbx_strand_id
1 'polypeptide(L)'
;MTRSRRTLSASVTAIAVALAACTTDEPEADGDSTRTRAPAEDFAENMKRCMGDKGWELTIDDDGSVMGSAPVEQRDQYRNDMEACKAEYGYDLPPPPMTREQAEEHYAELADAAQCIKDLGYAVPEPPSKQASIESLMSESRDPLWFPYKHVVDTKDRSEIERVFAECPQPE
;
A
#
# COMPACT_ATOMS: atom_id res chain seq x y z
N MET A 1 34.25 50.19 64.05
CA MET A 1 35.51 49.57 64.51
C MET A 1 35.38 48.06 64.27
N THR A 2 35.96 47.53 63.18
CA THR A 2 37.18 46.66 63.16
C THR A 2 37.02 45.39 64.01
N ARG A 3 37.28 44.15 63.59
CA ARG A 3 38.05 43.62 62.45
C ARG A 3 37.79 42.09 62.34
N SER A 4 37.81 41.60 61.11
CA SER A 4 37.87 40.18 60.69
C SER A 4 39.06 39.39 61.28
N ARG A 5 38.92 38.06 61.42
CA ARG A 5 40.00 37.09 61.10
C ARG A 5 39.44 35.72 60.67
N ARG A 6 40.00 35.23 59.56
CA ARG A 6 39.72 33.99 58.81
C ARG A 6 40.64 32.84 59.27
N THR A 7 40.20 31.59 59.09
CA THR A 7 40.99 30.36 58.78
C THR A 7 39.95 29.26 58.44
N LEU A 8 39.71 28.77 57.21
CA LEU A 8 40.47 27.97 56.23
C LEU A 8 40.87 26.54 56.67
N SER A 9 40.41 25.56 55.87
CA SER A 9 40.86 24.15 55.70
C SER A 9 40.45 23.12 56.77
N ALA A 10 40.16 21.85 56.49
CA ALA A 10 40.07 21.06 55.25
C ALA A 10 39.27 19.75 55.51
N SER A 11 38.80 19.16 54.41
CA SER A 11 38.01 17.94 54.21
C SER A 11 38.49 16.66 54.89
N VAL A 12 37.56 15.75 55.25
CA VAL A 12 37.72 14.30 54.98
C VAL A 12 36.35 13.68 54.61
N THR A 13 36.32 13.15 53.39
CA THR A 13 35.26 12.44 52.69
C THR A 13 35.19 10.98 53.14
N ALA A 14 33.98 10.45 53.34
CA ALA A 14 33.70 9.02 53.20
C ALA A 14 32.20 8.81 52.93
N ILE A 15 31.74 9.19 51.73
CA ILE A 15 30.45 8.74 51.22
C ILE A 15 30.74 7.51 50.37
N ALA A 16 30.32 6.35 50.89
CA ALA A 16 30.28 5.10 50.16
C ALA A 16 29.28 5.24 49.00
N VAL A 17 29.78 5.54 47.80
CA VAL A 17 29.00 5.41 46.57
C VAL A 17 28.96 3.94 46.22
N ALA A 18 27.84 3.30 46.56
CA ALA A 18 27.50 2.00 46.00
C ALA A 18 27.39 2.19 44.48
N LEU A 19 28.29 1.54 43.73
CA LEU A 19 28.17 1.36 42.29
C LEU A 19 26.96 0.45 42.03
N ALA A 20 25.76 1.03 42.03
CA ALA A 20 24.65 0.46 41.28
C ALA A 20 25.03 0.59 39.80
N ALA A 21 25.53 -0.50 39.24
CA ALA A 21 25.64 -0.65 37.80
C ALA A 21 24.22 -0.58 37.24
N CYS A 22 23.83 0.60 36.75
CA CYS A 22 22.74 0.69 35.81
C CYS A 22 23.22 -0.03 34.55
N THR A 23 22.88 -1.31 34.44
CA THR A 23 22.75 -1.94 33.14
C THR A 23 21.72 -1.12 32.41
N THR A 24 22.18 -0.28 31.48
CA THR A 24 21.29 0.21 30.45
C THR A 24 21.03 -1.02 29.60
N ASP A 25 19.98 -1.76 29.94
CA ASP A 25 19.25 -2.54 28.96
C ASP A 25 18.75 -1.50 27.95
N GLU A 26 19.60 -1.18 26.96
CA GLU A 26 19.09 -0.71 25.68
C GLU A 26 18.21 -1.87 25.20
N PRO A 27 16.87 -1.71 25.10
CA PRO A 27 16.12 -2.66 24.31
C PRO A 27 16.79 -2.60 22.93
N GLU A 28 17.44 -3.71 22.55
CA GLU A 28 17.83 -3.95 21.19
C GLU A 28 16.55 -3.67 20.39
N ALA A 29 16.56 -2.54 19.68
CA ALA A 29 15.56 -2.27 18.68
C ALA A 29 15.78 -3.37 17.65
N ASP A 30 15.04 -4.47 17.84
CA ASP A 30 14.83 -5.50 16.85
C ASP A 30 14.06 -4.81 15.71
N GLY A 31 14.84 -4.09 14.92
CA GLY A 31 14.41 -3.32 13.77
C GLY A 31 14.19 -4.25 12.59
N ASP A 32 13.49 -5.36 12.79
CA ASP A 32 12.81 -6.05 11.70
C ASP A 32 11.43 -5.42 11.53
N SER A 33 11.42 -4.18 11.04
CA SER A 33 10.20 -3.55 10.53
C SER A 33 9.96 -4.06 9.12
N THR A 34 9.67 -5.35 8.98
CA THR A 34 9.03 -5.84 7.76
C THR A 34 7.58 -5.35 7.78
N ARG A 35 7.34 -4.19 7.18
CA ARG A 35 5.98 -3.67 7.00
C ARG A 35 5.18 -4.74 6.27
N THR A 36 4.12 -5.22 6.90
CA THR A 36 3.23 -6.22 6.32
C THR A 36 2.04 -5.51 5.69
N ARG A 37 1.74 -5.85 4.44
CA ARG A 37 0.55 -5.33 3.75
C ARG A 37 -0.71 -5.93 4.38
N ALA A 38 -1.65 -5.08 4.75
CA ALA A 38 -2.96 -5.51 5.22
C ALA A 38 -3.76 -6.20 4.09
N PRO A 39 -4.77 -7.03 4.41
CA PRO A 39 -5.61 -7.68 3.41
C PRO A 39 -6.28 -6.66 2.47
N ALA A 40 -6.48 -7.05 1.21
CA ALA A 40 -6.99 -6.13 0.19
C ALA A 40 -8.47 -5.75 0.45
N GLU A 41 -9.25 -6.69 1.00
CA GLU A 41 -10.64 -6.50 1.40
C GLU A 41 -10.84 -5.40 2.45
N ASP A 42 -9.81 -5.13 3.26
CA ASP A 42 -9.84 -4.09 4.29
C ASP A 42 -9.43 -2.72 3.74
N PHE A 43 -9.05 -2.61 2.46
CA PHE A 43 -8.54 -1.37 1.86
C PHE A 43 -9.49 -0.19 2.07
N ALA A 44 -10.76 -0.36 1.70
CA ALA A 44 -11.73 0.73 1.71
C ALA A 44 -11.95 1.31 3.12
N GLU A 45 -12.16 0.44 4.10
CA GLU A 45 -12.39 0.83 5.50
C GLU A 45 -11.12 1.39 6.16
N ASN A 46 -9.95 0.82 5.88
CA ASN A 46 -8.67 1.33 6.38
C ASN A 46 -8.36 2.73 5.84
N MET A 47 -8.59 2.95 4.54
CA MET A 47 -8.39 4.26 3.92
C MET A 47 -9.40 5.28 4.41
N LYS A 48 -10.69 4.91 4.51
CA LYS A 48 -11.74 5.80 5.05
C LYS A 48 -11.44 6.25 6.47
N ARG A 49 -11.01 5.33 7.34
CA ARG A 49 -10.63 5.64 8.72
C ARG A 49 -9.42 6.59 8.77
N CYS A 50 -8.29 6.22 8.15
CA CYS A 50 -7.06 7.01 8.23
C CYS A 50 -7.22 8.40 7.60
N MET A 51 -7.90 8.49 6.46
CA MET A 51 -8.16 9.77 5.81
C MET A 51 -9.17 10.60 6.62
N GLY A 52 -10.18 9.96 7.22
CA GLY A 52 -11.11 10.59 8.15
C GLY A 52 -10.43 11.22 9.37
N ASP A 53 -9.47 10.51 9.98
CA ASP A 53 -8.67 11.02 11.12
C ASP A 53 -7.82 12.24 10.73
N LYS A 54 -7.52 12.39 9.44
CA LYS A 54 -6.80 13.54 8.86
C LYS A 54 -7.72 14.66 8.37
N GLY A 55 -9.03 14.51 8.55
CA GLY A 55 -10.04 15.50 8.20
C GLY A 55 -10.56 15.40 6.76
N TRP A 56 -10.28 14.28 6.06
CA TRP A 56 -10.76 14.04 4.71
C TRP A 56 -12.01 13.15 4.72
N GLU A 57 -13.03 13.54 3.96
CA GLU A 57 -14.23 12.74 3.78
C GLU A 57 -14.07 11.83 2.56
N LEU A 58 -14.14 10.52 2.79
CA LEU A 58 -14.18 9.50 1.74
C LEU A 58 -15.53 8.78 1.75
N THR A 59 -16.07 8.51 0.56
CA THR A 59 -17.22 7.64 0.34
C THR A 59 -16.75 6.30 -0.21
N ILE A 60 -17.46 5.24 0.14
CA ILE A 60 -17.28 3.90 -0.43
C ILE A 60 -18.54 3.64 -1.23
N ASP A 61 -18.39 3.43 -2.53
CA ASP A 61 -19.50 3.11 -3.43
C ASP A 61 -19.87 1.61 -3.34
N ASP A 62 -21.00 1.23 -3.92
CA ASP A 62 -21.52 -0.15 -3.87
C ASP A 62 -20.58 -1.17 -4.52
N ASP A 63 -19.68 -0.72 -5.41
CA ASP A 63 -18.63 -1.51 -6.06
C ASP A 63 -17.34 -1.60 -5.22
N GLY A 64 -17.32 -1.04 -4.01
CA GLY A 64 -16.15 -0.99 -3.14
C GLY A 64 -15.16 0.13 -3.47
N SER A 65 -15.43 0.94 -4.49
CA SER A 65 -14.56 2.06 -4.88
C SER A 65 -14.51 3.13 -3.78
N VAL A 66 -13.30 3.58 -3.45
CA VAL A 66 -13.08 4.68 -2.50
C VAL A 66 -13.00 6.00 -3.24
N MET A 67 -14.00 6.85 -3.06
CA MET A 67 -14.05 8.19 -3.64
C MET A 67 -13.72 9.25 -2.60
N GLY A 68 -12.98 10.27 -3.00
CA GLY A 68 -12.71 11.44 -2.18
C GLY A 68 -12.30 12.63 -3.05
N SER A 69 -12.50 13.83 -2.53
CA SER A 69 -12.14 15.06 -3.24
C SER A 69 -11.51 16.07 -2.29
N ALA A 70 -10.60 16.88 -2.83
CA ALA A 70 -9.96 17.96 -2.10
C ALA A 70 -10.07 19.27 -2.90
N PRO A 71 -10.21 20.42 -2.21
CA PRO A 71 -10.04 21.74 -2.82
C PRO A 71 -8.71 21.83 -3.57
N VAL A 72 -8.65 22.63 -4.64
CA VAL A 72 -7.46 22.73 -5.51
C VAL A 72 -6.22 23.08 -4.70
N GLU A 73 -6.37 23.98 -3.72
CA GLU A 73 -5.32 24.48 -2.84
C GLU A 73 -4.77 23.41 -1.89
N GLN A 74 -5.50 22.31 -1.68
CA GLN A 74 -5.13 21.24 -0.75
C GLN A 74 -4.85 19.90 -1.43
N ARG A 75 -4.85 19.83 -2.76
CA ARG A 75 -4.61 18.58 -3.51
C ARG A 75 -3.29 17.91 -3.16
N ASP A 76 -2.24 18.68 -2.94
CA ASP A 76 -0.94 18.14 -2.56
C ASP A 76 -0.96 17.56 -1.15
N GLN A 77 -1.64 18.23 -0.20
CA GLN A 77 -1.83 17.71 1.14
C GLN A 77 -2.66 16.42 1.12
N TYR A 78 -3.78 16.40 0.40
CA TYR A 78 -4.62 15.21 0.21
C TYR A 78 -3.83 14.03 -0.34
N ARG A 79 -3.01 14.25 -1.38
CA ARG A 79 -2.17 13.20 -1.95
C ARG A 79 -1.13 12.71 -0.95
N ASN A 80 -0.47 13.60 -0.22
CA ASN A 80 0.52 13.21 0.79
C ASN A 80 -0.12 12.39 1.92
N ASP A 81 -1.31 12.78 2.38
CA ASP A 81 -2.07 12.05 3.39
C ASP A 81 -2.54 10.69 2.88
N MET A 82 -2.99 10.61 1.63
CA MET A 82 -3.36 9.37 0.97
C MET A 82 -2.18 8.39 0.92
N GLU A 83 -1.01 8.86 0.51
CA GLU A 83 0.20 8.02 0.46
C GLU A 83 0.67 7.62 1.87
N ALA A 84 0.57 8.51 2.85
CA ALA A 84 0.86 8.19 4.25
C ALA A 84 -0.09 7.10 4.79
N CYS A 85 -1.38 7.20 4.48
CA CYS A 85 -2.37 6.18 4.86
C CYS A 85 -2.10 4.84 4.16
N LYS A 86 -1.75 4.85 2.87
CA LYS A 86 -1.33 3.60 2.18
C LYS A 86 -0.11 2.97 2.85
N ALA A 87 0.89 3.78 3.18
CA ALA A 87 2.11 3.31 3.84
C ALA A 87 1.84 2.79 5.26
N GLU A 88 0.86 3.33 5.98
CA GLU A 88 0.46 2.83 7.31
C GLU A 88 -0.01 1.37 7.26
N TYR A 89 -0.78 1.00 6.24
CA TYR A 89 -1.32 -0.35 6.05
C TYR A 89 -0.49 -1.20 5.07
N GLY A 90 0.66 -0.71 4.60
CA GLY A 90 1.51 -1.39 3.63
C GLY A 90 0.88 -1.55 2.23
N TYR A 91 -0.15 -0.77 1.89
CA TYR A 91 -0.74 -0.76 0.55
C TYR A 91 0.16 -0.11 -0.51
N ASP A 92 1.24 0.55 -0.09
CA ASP A 92 2.33 1.04 -0.94
C ASP A 92 3.27 -0.09 -1.42
N LEU A 93 3.24 -1.24 -0.76
CA LEU A 93 3.96 -2.45 -1.17
C LEU A 93 3.20 -3.17 -2.28
N PRO A 94 3.87 -3.93 -3.18
CA PRO A 94 3.16 -4.77 -4.13
C PRO A 94 2.23 -5.77 -3.39
N PRO A 95 1.10 -6.17 -4.01
CA PRO A 95 0.32 -7.28 -3.49
C PRO A 95 1.21 -8.54 -3.44
N PRO A 96 0.91 -9.49 -2.53
CA PRO A 96 1.60 -10.77 -2.52
C PRO A 96 1.41 -11.46 -3.89
N PRO A 97 2.42 -12.21 -4.38
CA PRO A 97 2.27 -12.97 -5.61
C PRO A 97 1.11 -13.96 -5.51
N MET A 98 0.41 -14.18 -6.62
CA MET A 98 -0.63 -15.20 -6.67
C MET A 98 -0.04 -16.58 -6.41
N THR A 99 -0.78 -17.42 -5.71
CA THR A 99 -0.51 -18.87 -5.72
C THR A 99 -0.74 -19.42 -7.13
N ARG A 100 -0.24 -20.62 -7.41
CA ARG A 100 -0.48 -21.28 -8.70
C ARG A 100 -1.96 -21.43 -9.02
N GLU A 101 -2.75 -21.83 -8.02
CA GLU A 101 -4.20 -22.03 -8.17
C GLU A 101 -4.90 -20.71 -8.53
N GLN A 102 -4.61 -19.64 -7.78
CA GLN A 102 -5.12 -18.30 -8.08
C GLN A 102 -4.70 -17.81 -9.46
N ALA A 103 -3.44 -18.02 -9.85
CA ALA A 103 -2.95 -17.62 -11.18
C ALA A 103 -3.60 -18.43 -12.32
N GLU A 104 -3.93 -19.69 -12.07
CA GLU A 104 -4.64 -20.55 -13.03
C GLU A 104 -6.11 -20.13 -13.21
N GLU A 105 -6.79 -19.79 -12.11
CA GLU A 105 -8.15 -19.26 -12.10
C GLU A 105 -8.21 -17.90 -12.80
N HIS A 106 -7.37 -16.96 -12.38
CA HIS A 106 -7.31 -15.62 -12.98
C HIS A 106 -6.97 -15.66 -14.47
N TYR A 107 -6.06 -16.57 -14.90
CA TYR A 107 -5.80 -16.76 -16.33
C TYR A 107 -7.03 -17.28 -17.11
N ALA A 108 -7.81 -18.18 -16.51
CA ALA A 108 -9.03 -18.69 -17.14
C ALA A 108 -10.05 -17.57 -17.33
N GLU A 109 -10.25 -16.72 -16.32
CA GLU A 109 -11.14 -15.57 -16.40
C GLU A 109 -10.67 -14.54 -17.45
N LEU A 110 -9.36 -14.29 -17.54
CA LEU A 110 -8.79 -13.45 -18.60
C LEU A 110 -9.01 -14.06 -20.00
N ALA A 111 -8.92 -15.38 -20.13
CA ALA A 111 -9.16 -16.06 -21.41
C ALA A 111 -10.64 -16.01 -21.82
N ASP A 112 -11.56 -16.13 -20.86
CA ASP A 112 -13.00 -16.00 -21.08
C ASP A 112 -13.36 -14.56 -21.48
N ALA A 113 -12.82 -13.56 -20.77
CA ALA A 113 -12.92 -12.16 -21.15
C ALA A 113 -12.38 -11.90 -22.57
N ALA A 114 -11.20 -12.44 -22.89
CA ALA A 114 -10.62 -12.34 -24.22
C ALA A 114 -11.53 -12.91 -25.31
N GLN A 115 -12.21 -14.03 -25.06
CA GLN A 115 -13.17 -14.59 -26.00
C GLN A 115 -14.40 -13.70 -26.16
N CYS A 116 -14.97 -13.22 -25.05
CA CYS A 116 -16.09 -12.27 -25.07
C CYS A 116 -15.77 -11.02 -25.91
N ILE A 117 -14.60 -10.40 -25.69
CA ILE A 117 -14.16 -9.21 -26.44
C ILE A 117 -14.05 -9.49 -27.95
N LYS A 118 -13.56 -10.68 -28.33
CA LYS A 118 -13.52 -11.12 -29.75
C LYS A 118 -14.92 -11.28 -30.33
N ASP A 119 -15.85 -11.84 -29.56
CA ASP A 119 -17.24 -12.05 -29.99
C ASP A 119 -17.99 -10.71 -30.17
N LEU A 120 -17.62 -9.67 -29.41
CA LEU A 120 -18.07 -8.29 -29.62
C LEU A 120 -17.43 -7.61 -30.85
N GLY A 121 -16.49 -8.27 -31.53
CA GLY A 121 -15.87 -7.80 -32.76
C GLY A 121 -14.59 -6.99 -32.55
N TYR A 122 -14.03 -6.94 -31.35
CA TYR A 122 -12.76 -6.25 -31.08
C TYR A 122 -11.57 -7.16 -31.29
N ALA A 123 -10.44 -6.55 -31.66
CA ALA A 123 -9.16 -7.24 -31.63
C ALA A 123 -8.70 -7.44 -30.18
N VAL A 124 -8.05 -8.58 -29.91
CA VAL A 124 -7.43 -8.89 -28.63
C VAL A 124 -5.96 -9.22 -28.88
N PRO A 125 -5.00 -8.70 -28.08
CA PRO A 125 -3.60 -9.06 -28.23
C PRO A 125 -3.41 -10.56 -28.00
N GLU A 126 -2.53 -11.17 -28.80
CA GLU A 126 -2.22 -12.60 -28.64
C GLU A 126 -1.61 -12.86 -27.25
N PRO A 127 -2.12 -13.85 -26.48
CA PRO A 127 -1.53 -14.20 -25.20
C PRO A 127 -0.15 -14.84 -25.37
N PRO A 128 0.74 -14.73 -24.37
CA PRO A 128 1.83 -15.67 -24.19
C PRO A 128 1.32 -17.12 -24.04
N SER A 129 2.23 -18.09 -23.93
CA SER A 129 1.81 -19.45 -23.56
C SER A 129 1.12 -19.41 -22.19
N LYS A 130 0.12 -20.29 -21.97
CA LYS A 130 -0.56 -20.42 -20.66
C LYS A 130 0.43 -20.52 -19.50
N GLN A 131 1.47 -21.33 -19.68
CA GLN A 131 2.52 -21.48 -18.67
C GLN A 131 3.23 -20.15 -18.38
N ALA A 132 3.64 -19.40 -19.42
CA ALA A 132 4.30 -18.12 -19.23
C ALA A 132 3.38 -17.07 -18.58
N SER A 133 2.08 -17.08 -18.92
CA SER A 133 1.09 -16.21 -18.27
C SER A 133 0.94 -16.53 -16.78
N ILE A 134 0.81 -17.80 -16.41
CA ILE A 134 0.72 -18.22 -14.99
C ILE A 134 2.00 -17.86 -14.24
N GLU A 135 3.18 -18.13 -14.82
CA GLU A 135 4.47 -17.79 -14.21
C GLU A 135 4.61 -16.27 -13.99
N SER A 136 4.10 -15.45 -14.92
CA SER A 136 4.08 -14.00 -14.78
C SER A 136 3.16 -13.52 -13.64
N LEU A 137 1.97 -14.11 -13.49
CA LEU A 137 1.00 -13.80 -12.42
C LEU A 137 1.52 -14.19 -11.03
N MET A 138 2.34 -15.24 -10.97
CA MET A 138 3.00 -15.69 -9.74
C MET A 138 4.30 -14.93 -9.45
N SER A 139 4.74 -14.02 -10.32
CA SER A 139 5.99 -13.28 -10.14
C SER A 139 5.78 -11.97 -9.37
N GLU A 140 6.79 -11.54 -8.64
CA GLU A 140 6.85 -10.20 -8.03
C GLU A 140 7.15 -9.09 -9.07
N SER A 141 7.28 -9.44 -10.35
CA SER A 141 7.70 -8.51 -11.40
C SER A 141 6.62 -7.47 -11.71
N ARG A 142 7.07 -6.29 -12.13
CA ARG A 142 6.22 -5.20 -12.64
C ARG A 142 6.04 -5.27 -14.16
N ASP A 143 6.47 -6.37 -14.79
CA ASP A 143 6.29 -6.57 -16.23
C ASP A 143 4.81 -6.55 -16.58
N PRO A 144 4.44 -5.97 -17.73
CA PRO A 144 3.04 -5.87 -18.11
C PRO A 144 2.48 -7.28 -18.31
N LEU A 145 1.53 -7.64 -17.46
CA LEU A 145 0.69 -8.82 -17.63
C LEU A 145 -0.04 -8.72 -18.97
N TRP A 146 -0.29 -9.86 -19.60
CA TRP A 146 -1.14 -9.91 -20.78
C TRP A 146 -2.52 -9.34 -20.43
N PHE A 147 -2.95 -8.33 -21.19
CA PHE A 147 -4.17 -7.58 -20.93
C PHE A 147 -5.10 -7.64 -22.16
N PRO A 148 -6.15 -8.49 -22.13
CA PRO A 148 -7.06 -8.69 -23.26
C PRO A 148 -7.75 -7.41 -23.77
N TYR A 149 -8.01 -6.47 -22.87
CA TYR A 149 -8.71 -5.22 -23.18
C TYR A 149 -7.81 -4.15 -23.79
N LYS A 150 -6.52 -4.43 -24.03
CA LYS A 150 -5.55 -3.43 -24.51
C LYS A 150 -6.06 -2.62 -25.70
N HIS A 151 -6.59 -3.29 -26.72
CA HIS A 151 -7.07 -2.58 -27.91
C HIS A 151 -8.36 -1.81 -27.68
N VAL A 152 -9.21 -2.26 -26.76
CA VAL A 152 -10.44 -1.57 -26.34
C VAL A 152 -10.08 -0.26 -25.64
N VAL A 153 -9.17 -0.30 -24.65
CA VAL A 153 -8.74 0.91 -23.92
C VAL A 153 -7.93 1.86 -24.80
N ASP A 154 -7.18 1.33 -25.78
CA ASP A 154 -6.41 2.13 -26.73
C ASP A 154 -7.30 2.96 -27.67
N THR A 155 -8.59 2.63 -27.82
CA THR A 155 -9.56 3.47 -28.57
C THR A 155 -9.76 4.84 -27.92
N LYS A 156 -9.56 4.93 -26.60
CA LYS A 156 -9.85 6.11 -25.76
C LYS A 156 -11.30 6.60 -25.82
N ASP A 157 -12.21 5.81 -26.40
CA ASP A 157 -13.63 6.09 -26.38
C ASP A 157 -14.20 5.57 -25.08
N ARG A 158 -14.49 6.50 -24.16
CA ARG A 158 -15.00 6.14 -22.83
C ARG A 158 -16.31 5.35 -22.89
N SER A 159 -17.20 5.70 -23.82
CA SER A 159 -18.50 5.02 -23.92
C SER A 159 -18.37 3.59 -24.43
N GLU A 160 -17.44 3.35 -25.35
CA GLU A 160 -17.12 2.01 -25.84
C GLU A 160 -16.42 1.18 -24.77
N ILE A 161 -15.47 1.76 -24.02
CA ILE A 161 -14.77 1.09 -22.91
C ILE A 161 -15.78 0.67 -21.84
N GLU A 162 -16.65 1.58 -21.41
CA GLU A 162 -17.69 1.30 -20.41
C GLU A 162 -18.64 0.20 -20.90
N ARG A 163 -19.06 0.23 -22.17
CA ARG A 163 -19.90 -0.84 -22.74
C ARG A 163 -19.19 -2.19 -22.70
N VAL A 164 -17.95 -2.26 -23.19
CA VAL A 164 -17.21 -3.53 -23.24
C VAL A 164 -16.93 -4.06 -21.84
N PHE A 165 -16.61 -3.21 -20.86
CA PHE A 165 -16.42 -3.66 -19.47
C PHE A 165 -17.72 -4.15 -18.83
N ALA A 166 -18.88 -3.61 -19.23
CA ALA A 166 -20.18 -4.10 -18.76
C ALA A 166 -20.57 -5.45 -19.41
N GLU A 167 -20.23 -5.67 -20.68
CA GLU A 167 -20.57 -6.90 -21.42
C GLU A 167 -19.54 -8.02 -21.22
N CYS A 168 -18.27 -7.66 -21.06
CA CYS A 168 -17.15 -8.55 -20.79
C CYS A 168 -16.43 -8.07 -19.51
N PRO A 169 -16.93 -8.41 -18.31
CA PRO A 169 -16.35 -7.95 -17.05
C PRO A 169 -14.90 -8.36 -16.87
N GLN A 170 -14.10 -7.46 -16.28
CA GLN A 170 -12.72 -7.78 -15.94
C GLN A 170 -12.69 -8.76 -14.76
N PRO A 171 -11.71 -9.69 -14.73
CA PRO A 171 -11.44 -10.52 -13.56
C PRO A 171 -11.11 -9.66 -12.32
N GLU A 172 -11.55 -10.09 -11.14
CA GLU A 172 -11.28 -9.42 -9.84
C GLU A 172 -9.92 -9.78 -9.24
#